data_AF-A0A3D3PC28-F1
#
_entry.id   AF-A0A3D3PC28-F1
#
_cell.length_a   1.000
_cell.length_b   1.000
_cell.length_c   1.000
_cell.angle_alpha   90.00
_cell.angle_beta   90.00
_cell.angle_gamma   90.00
#
_symmetry.space_group_name_H-M   'P 1'
#
loop_
_entity.id
_entity.type
_entity.pdbx_description
1 polymer ?
#
loop_
_entity_poly.entity_id
_entity_poly.type
_entity_poly.pdbx_seq_one_letter_code
_entity_poly.pdbx_strand_id
1 'polypeptide(L)'
;MLNADEAVGKLLILNVLKKILLILFLFLSSVSALMAQDRQIQGIVFDNTSKQRLNRVYIYDTRTHKGIYNNIKGEFTMPVRQGDTLIIALQGYG
;
A
#
# COMPACT_ATOMS: atom_id res chain seq x y z
N MET A 1 7.52 54.33 -20.83
CA MET A 1 7.96 54.17 -19.42
C MET A 1 6.83 53.50 -18.68
N LEU A 2 7.04 52.32 -18.10
CA LEU A 2 6.01 51.68 -17.26
C LEU A 2 5.76 52.59 -16.05
N ASN A 3 4.50 52.88 -15.71
CA ASN A 3 4.20 53.73 -14.56
C ASN A 3 4.63 53.02 -13.26
N ALA A 4 5.24 53.71 -12.31
CA ALA A 4 5.80 53.09 -11.10
C ALA A 4 4.76 52.29 -10.31
N ASP A 5 3.51 52.77 -10.32
CA ASP A 5 2.34 52.12 -9.71
C ASP A 5 2.02 50.75 -10.35
N GLU A 6 2.14 50.64 -11.68
CA GLU A 6 1.93 49.41 -12.44
C GLU A 6 2.99 48.34 -12.12
N ALA A 7 4.24 48.78 -11.90
CA ALA A 7 5.34 47.90 -11.53
C ALA A 7 5.16 47.30 -10.12
N VAL A 8 4.68 48.10 -9.16
CA VAL A 8 4.39 47.64 -7.79
C VAL A 8 3.23 46.65 -7.78
N GLY A 9 2.16 46.92 -8.55
CA GLY A 9 1.04 45.99 -8.72
C GLY A 9 1.47 44.62 -9.27
N LYS A 10 2.30 44.60 -10.32
CA LYS A 10 2.85 43.35 -10.89
C LYS A 10 3.73 42.59 -9.90
N LEU A 11 4.54 43.30 -9.10
CA LEU A 11 5.39 42.69 -8.08
C LEU A 11 4.57 42.03 -6.97
N LEU A 12 3.49 42.67 -6.52
CA LEU A 12 2.56 42.11 -5.53
C LEU A 12 1.89 40.83 -6.05
N ILE A 13 1.35 40.86 -7.29
CA ILE A 13 0.71 39.71 -7.92
C ILE A 13 1.71 38.55 -8.08
N LEU A 14 2.95 38.84 -8.50
CA LEU A 14 4.00 37.83 -8.64
C LEU A 14 4.34 37.16 -7.29
N ASN A 15 4.36 37.92 -6.19
CA ASN A 15 4.62 37.38 -4.86
C ASN A 15 3.47 36.53 -4.33
N VAL A 16 2.22 36.91 -4.61
CA VAL A 16 1.03 36.10 -4.27
C VAL A 16 1.04 34.80 -5.08
N LEU A 17 1.33 34.86 -6.37
CA LEU A 17 1.41 33.68 -7.25
C LEU A 17 2.50 32.71 -6.77
N LYS A 18 3.68 33.21 -6.40
CA LYS A 18 4.76 32.38 -5.83
C LYS A 18 4.33 31.67 -4.54
N LYS A 19 3.61 32.34 -3.65
CA LYS A 19 3.09 31.73 -2.41
C LYS A 19 2.08 30.64 -2.70
N ILE A 20 1.16 30.86 -3.65
CA ILE A 20 0.19 29.85 -4.07
C ILE A 20 0.90 28.63 -4.67
N LEU A 21 1.88 28.85 -5.55
CA LEU A 21 2.67 27.77 -6.14
C LEU A 21 3.47 26.99 -5.09
N LEU A 22 4.03 27.67 -4.09
CA LEU A 22 4.74 27.03 -2.98
C LEU A 22 3.81 26.17 -2.14
N ILE A 23 2.62 26.68 -1.78
CA ILE A 23 1.62 25.92 -1.02
C ILE A 23 1.17 24.69 -1.82
N LEU A 24 0.92 24.85 -3.11
CA LEU A 24 0.54 23.75 -4.00
C LEU A 24 1.66 22.68 -4.05
N PHE A 25 2.91 23.10 -4.26
CA PHE A 25 4.06 22.20 -4.28
C PHE A 25 4.21 21.40 -2.96
N LEU A 26 4.06 22.07 -1.82
CA LEU A 26 4.09 21.43 -0.50
C LEU A 26 2.97 20.39 -0.37
N PHE A 27 1.75 20.70 -0.83
CA PHE A 27 0.61 19.79 -0.77
C PHE A 27 0.80 18.55 -1.66
N LEU A 28 1.37 18.71 -2.87
CA LEU A 28 1.68 17.56 -3.73
C LEU A 28 2.80 16.67 -3.15
N SER A 29 3.77 17.25 -2.45
CA SER A 29 4.90 16.48 -1.89
C SER A 29 4.47 15.49 -0.79
N SER A 30 3.40 15.80 -0.04
CA SER A 30 2.86 14.93 1.02
C SER A 30 2.16 13.65 0.52
N VAL A 31 1.87 13.52 -0.79
CA VAL A 31 1.19 12.35 -1.35
C VAL A 31 2.09 11.10 -1.37
N SER A 32 3.42 11.29 -1.37
CA SER A 32 4.40 10.19 -1.40
C SER A 32 4.38 9.30 -0.13
N ALA A 33 3.90 9.83 1.01
CA ALA A 33 3.80 9.09 2.27
C ALA A 33 2.61 8.10 2.32
N LEU A 34 1.73 8.09 1.32
CA LEU A 34 0.59 7.16 1.22
C LEU A 34 0.96 5.75 0.70
N MET A 35 2.25 5.46 0.52
CA MET A 35 2.74 4.20 -0.07
C MET A 35 2.87 3.03 0.93
N ALA A 36 2.30 3.13 2.13
CA ALA A 36 2.22 2.04 3.12
C ALA A 36 1.09 1.01 2.81
N GLN A 37 0.79 0.80 1.52
CA GLN A 37 -0.30 -0.05 1.07
C GLN A 37 0.09 -1.52 1.22
N ASP A 38 -0.78 -2.30 1.86
CA ASP A 38 -0.62 -3.75 1.94
C ASP A 38 -0.53 -4.31 0.51
N ARG A 39 0.51 -5.11 0.22
CA ARG A 39 0.64 -5.76 -1.08
C ARG A 39 -0.15 -7.05 -1.06
N GLN A 40 -0.86 -7.33 -2.14
CA GLN A 40 -1.50 -8.63 -2.34
C GLN A 40 -0.42 -9.67 -2.64
N ILE A 41 -0.28 -10.66 -1.77
CA ILE A 41 0.47 -11.88 -2.09
C ILE A 41 -0.48 -12.95 -2.58
N GLN A 42 0.00 -13.76 -3.51
CA GLN A 42 -0.69 -14.93 -4.03
C GLN A 42 0.21 -16.15 -3.81
N GLY A 43 -0.37 -17.27 -3.40
CA GLY A 43 0.39 -18.48 -3.12
C GLY A 43 -0.45 -19.74 -3.24
N ILE A 44 0.23 -20.89 -3.22
CA ILE A 44 -0.38 -22.22 -3.26
C ILE A 44 0.21 -23.03 -2.11
N VAL A 45 -0.64 -23.77 -1.39
CA VAL A 45 -0.20 -24.64 -0.30
C VAL A 45 -0.08 -26.08 -0.80
N PHE A 46 1.07 -26.69 -0.54
CA PHE A 46 1.36 -28.08 -0.89
C PHE A 46 1.71 -28.90 0.34
N ASP A 47 1.33 -30.18 0.31
CA ASP A 47 1.85 -31.18 1.23
C ASP A 47 3.34 -31.42 0.95
N ASN A 48 4.15 -31.51 2.00
CA ASN A 48 5.60 -31.61 1.83
C ASN A 48 6.03 -32.96 1.22
N THR A 49 5.29 -34.04 1.46
CA THR A 49 5.68 -35.39 1.04
C THR A 49 5.14 -35.73 -0.34
N SER A 50 3.82 -35.70 -0.50
CA SER A 50 3.10 -36.06 -1.73
C SER A 50 3.15 -34.99 -2.81
N LYS A 51 3.55 -33.76 -2.44
CA LYS A 51 3.49 -32.57 -3.31
C LYS A 51 2.07 -32.29 -3.85
N GLN A 52 1.04 -32.87 -3.23
CA GLN A 52 -0.35 -32.57 -3.57
C GLN A 52 -0.75 -31.21 -3.02
N ARG A 53 -1.68 -30.55 -3.70
CA ARG A 53 -2.24 -29.27 -3.25
C ARG A 53 -3.17 -29.52 -2.06
N LEU A 54 -3.03 -28.71 -1.02
CA LEU A 54 -3.86 -28.78 0.17
C LEU A 54 -4.99 -27.77 0.10
N ASN A 55 -6.22 -28.17 0.39
CA ASN A 55 -7.37 -27.28 0.52
C ASN A 55 -7.74 -27.08 2.00
N ARG A 56 -8.65 -26.12 2.28
CA ARG A 56 -9.09 -25.77 3.65
C ARG A 56 -7.93 -25.41 4.58
N VAL A 57 -6.84 -24.90 4.01
CA VAL A 57 -5.72 -24.39 4.78
C VAL A 57 -6.07 -23.00 5.26
N TYR A 58 -5.89 -22.73 6.55
CA TYR A 58 -6.05 -21.42 7.16
C TYR A 58 -4.73 -20.64 7.07
N ILE A 59 -4.79 -19.46 6.47
CA ILE A 59 -3.69 -18.51 6.37
C ILE A 59 -4.01 -17.34 7.29
N TYR A 60 -3.13 -17.06 8.24
CA TYR A 60 -3.33 -16.05 9.27
C TYR A 60 -2.14 -15.12 9.38
N ASP A 61 -2.38 -13.81 9.29
CA ASP A 61 -1.37 -12.78 9.54
C ASP A 61 -1.41 -12.36 11.01
N THR A 62 -0.27 -12.55 11.67
CA THR A 62 -0.08 -12.22 13.08
C THR A 62 -0.11 -10.71 13.36
N ARG A 63 0.21 -9.86 12.38
CA ARG A 63 0.19 -8.39 12.56
C ARG A 63 -1.23 -7.84 12.51
N THR A 64 -2.02 -8.26 11.52
CA THR A 64 -3.38 -7.74 11.32
C THR A 64 -4.47 -8.54 12.03
N HIS A 65 -4.12 -9.72 12.54
CA HIS A 65 -5.06 -10.71 13.08
C HIS A 65 -6.14 -11.14 12.07
N LYS A 66 -5.90 -10.94 10.79
CA LYS A 66 -6.78 -11.39 9.71
C LYS A 66 -6.39 -12.79 9.30
N GLY A 67 -7.38 -13.62 9.02
CA GLY A 67 -7.14 -14.92 8.40
C GLY A 67 -8.20 -15.32 7.40
N ILE A 68 -7.78 -16.14 6.45
CA ILE A 68 -8.57 -16.61 5.32
C ILE A 68 -8.34 -18.10 5.12
N TYR A 69 -9.27 -18.76 4.43
CA TYR A 69 -9.02 -20.08 3.89
C TYR A 69 -8.63 -20.00 2.41
N ASN A 70 -7.78 -20.90 1.97
CA ASN A 70 -7.51 -21.07 0.55
C ASN A 70 -8.70 -21.70 -0.20
N ASN A 71 -8.68 -21.61 -1.53
CA ASN A 71 -9.73 -22.19 -2.37
C ASN A 71 -9.53 -23.71 -2.57
N ILE A 72 -10.47 -24.35 -3.30
CA ILE A 72 -10.41 -25.80 -3.59
C ILE A 72 -9.19 -26.23 -4.42
N LYS A 73 -8.53 -25.29 -5.11
CA LYS A 73 -7.29 -25.53 -5.88
C LYS A 73 -6.03 -25.31 -5.05
N GLY A 74 -6.16 -25.04 -3.75
CA GLY A 74 -5.05 -24.81 -2.84
C GLY A 74 -4.47 -23.39 -2.88
N GLU A 75 -5.05 -22.49 -3.66
CA GLU A 75 -4.57 -21.12 -3.90
C GLU A 75 -5.16 -20.12 -2.89
N PHE A 76 -4.36 -19.16 -2.45
CA PHE A 76 -4.79 -18.07 -1.59
C PHE A 76 -4.28 -16.71 -2.09
N THR A 77 -5.02 -15.66 -1.72
CA THR A 77 -4.62 -14.28 -1.96
C THR A 77 -4.87 -13.46 -0.69
N MET A 78 -3.86 -12.77 -0.18
CA MET A 78 -3.96 -12.01 1.07
C MET A 78 -3.18 -10.69 1.02
N PRO A 79 -3.73 -9.58 1.55
CA PRO A 79 -2.96 -8.35 1.76
C PRO A 79 -1.97 -8.52 2.92
N VAL A 80 -0.69 -8.28 2.68
CA VAL A 80 0.39 -8.36 3.67
C VAL A 80 1.42 -7.25 3.45
N ARG A 81 2.22 -6.97 4.46
CA ARG A 81 3.38 -6.08 4.40
C ARG A 81 4.67 -6.86 4.48
N GLN A 82 5.74 -6.26 4.00
CA GLN A 82 7.08 -6.81 4.20
C GLN A 82 7.38 -6.88 5.70
N GLY A 83 7.81 -8.06 6.17
CA GLY A 83 8.07 -8.33 7.59
C GLY A 83 6.89 -8.97 8.34
N ASP A 84 5.71 -9.06 7.72
CA ASP A 84 4.58 -9.78 8.33
C ASP A 84 4.91 -11.26 8.47
N THR A 85 4.47 -11.87 9.58
CA THR A 85 4.59 -13.30 9.82
C THR A 85 3.25 -13.97 9.58
N LEU A 86 3.25 -14.93 8.66
CA LEU A 86 2.06 -15.73 8.32
C LEU A 86 2.13 -17.10 8.97
N ILE A 87 1.03 -17.49 9.60
CA ILE A 87 0.78 -18.84 10.07
C ILE A 87 -0.07 -19.54 9.02
N ILE A 88 0.40 -20.70 8.56
CA ILE A 88 -0.30 -21.55 7.59
C ILE A 88 -0.60 -22.86 8.29
N ALA A 89 -1.88 -23.12 8.56
CA ALA A 89 -2.32 -24.24 9.37
C ALA A 89 -3.43 -25.03 8.67
N LEU A 90 -3.33 -26.36 8.72
CA LEU A 90 -4.37 -27.28 8.28
C LEU A 90 -4.68 -28.23 9.43
N GLN A 91 -5.95 -28.36 9.78
CA GLN A 91 -6.36 -29.26 10.86
C GLN A 91 -5.97 -30.70 10.53
N GLY A 92 -5.29 -31.37 11.46
CA GLY A 92 -4.82 -32.75 11.26
C GLY A 92 -3.55 -32.90 10.42
N TYR A 93 -2.93 -31.79 10.01
CA TYR A 93 -1.61 -31.80 9.37
C TYR A 93 -0.52 -31.77 10.44
N GLY A 94 0.36 -32.78 10.44
CA GLY A 94 1.42 -32.98 11.42
C GLY A 94 2.62 -33.70 10.82
#